data_AF-A0A382AD93-F1
#
_entry.id   AF-A0A382AD93-F1
#
_cell.length_a   1.000
_cell.length_b   1.000
_cell.length_c   1.000
_cell.angle_alpha   90.00
_cell.angle_beta   90.00
_cell.angle_gamma   90.00
#
_symmetry.space_group_name_H-M   'P 1'
#
loop_
_entity.id
_entity.type
_entity.pdbx_description
1 polymer ?
#
loop_
_entity_poly.entity_id
_entity_poly.type
_entity_poly.pdbx_seq_one_letter_code
_entity_poly.pdbx_strand_id
1 'polypeptide(L)'
;VLNPKWQQAMREHGYKGALEMAATVDYLFGYDATCDIVADYQYEEVANKLLLDPEQQKFFREHNPLALRDASQRLLEANERQMWQNADSETLEALESTVLEIHGEME
;
A
#
# COMPACT_ATOMS: atom_id res chain seq x y z
N VAL A 1 -7.00 -9.32 4.40
CA VAL A 1 -6.82 -7.85 4.47
C VAL A 1 -7.76 -7.11 3.51
N LEU A 2 -8.07 -7.67 2.35
CA LEU A 2 -8.93 -7.06 1.32
C LEU A 2 -10.45 -7.16 1.57
N ASN A 3 -10.87 -7.33 2.83
CA ASN A 3 -12.29 -7.38 3.15
C ASN A 3 -12.86 -5.95 3.16
N PRO A 4 -13.85 -5.61 2.31
CA PRO A 4 -14.39 -4.25 2.24
C PRO A 4 -14.94 -3.74 3.57
N LYS A 5 -15.51 -4.63 4.41
CA LYS A 5 -16.01 -4.25 5.75
C LYS A 5 -14.89 -3.80 6.68
N TRP A 6 -13.73 -4.45 6.58
CA TRP A 6 -12.57 -4.08 7.39
C TRP A 6 -12.00 -2.74 6.91
N GLN A 7 -11.90 -2.54 5.59
CA GLN A 7 -11.45 -1.27 5.03
C GLN A 7 -12.34 -0.11 5.46
N GLN A 8 -13.67 -0.29 5.39
CA GLN A 8 -14.64 0.70 5.87
C GLN A 8 -14.46 0.99 7.36
N ALA A 9 -14.36 -0.05 8.20
CA ALA A 9 -14.17 0.11 9.64
C ALA A 9 -12.87 0.86 9.97
N MET A 10 -11.77 0.60 9.25
CA MET A 10 -10.52 1.35 9.44
C MET A 10 -10.70 2.83 9.08
N ARG A 11 -11.45 3.15 8.00
CA ARG A 11 -11.70 4.55 7.61
C ARG A 11 -12.45 5.36 8.66
N GLU A 12 -13.26 4.72 9.51
CA GLU A 12 -13.93 5.36 10.65
C GLU A 12 -12.96 5.84 11.74
N HIS A 13 -11.69 5.43 11.68
CA HIS A 13 -10.65 5.75 12.68
C HIS A 13 -9.53 6.66 12.17
N GLY A 14 -9.72 7.34 11.04
CA GLY A 14 -8.83 8.41 10.55
C GLY A 14 -7.35 8.02 10.55
N TYR A 15 -6.49 8.82 11.20
CA TYR A 15 -5.04 8.61 11.26
C TYR A 15 -4.66 7.19 11.69
N LYS A 16 -5.31 6.65 12.74
CA LYS A 16 -5.00 5.32 13.27
C LYS A 16 -5.48 4.23 12.30
N GLY A 17 -6.61 4.44 11.64
CA GLY A 17 -7.09 3.57 10.58
C GLY A 17 -6.08 3.44 9.42
N ALA A 18 -5.60 4.58 8.93
CA ALA A 18 -4.57 4.62 7.89
C ALA A 18 -3.26 3.94 8.34
N LEU A 19 -2.85 4.16 9.59
CA LEU A 19 -1.67 3.50 10.17
C LEU A 19 -1.81 1.97 10.20
N GLU A 20 -2.97 1.43 10.61
CA GLU A 20 -3.20 -0.02 10.64
C GLU A 20 -3.24 -0.62 9.22
N MET A 21 -3.78 0.11 8.25
CA MET A 21 -3.74 -0.31 6.84
C MET A 21 -2.31 -0.39 6.31
N ALA A 22 -1.48 0.63 6.56
CA ALA A 22 -0.07 0.61 6.17
C ALA A 22 0.72 -0.49 6.88
N ALA A 23 0.54 -0.67 8.18
CA ALA A 23 1.17 -1.74 8.95
C ALA A 23 0.82 -3.13 8.41
N THR A 24 -0.39 -3.30 7.87
CA THR A 24 -0.80 -4.55 7.23
C THR A 24 0.04 -4.87 5.98
N VAL A 25 0.44 -3.86 5.21
CA VAL A 25 1.37 -4.01 4.07
C VAL A 25 2.75 -4.43 4.57
N ASP A 26 3.26 -3.80 5.62
CA ASP A 26 4.55 -4.18 6.24
C ASP A 26 4.53 -5.63 6.75
N TYR A 27 3.44 -6.08 7.38
CA TYR A 27 3.32 -7.46 7.85
C TYR A 27 3.31 -8.47 6.71
N LEU A 28 2.59 -8.16 5.62
CA LEU A 28 2.57 -9.00 4.42
C LEU A 28 3.98 -9.11 3.82
N PHE A 29 4.68 -7.99 3.68
CA PHE A 29 6.06 -7.96 3.21
C PHE A 29 7.00 -8.78 4.12
N GLY A 30 6.93 -8.59 5.44
CA GLY A 30 7.80 -9.28 6.39
C GLY A 30 7.55 -10.81 6.42
N TYR A 31 6.30 -11.23 6.30
CA TYR A 31 5.97 -12.65 6.18
C TYR A 31 6.56 -13.25 4.91
N ASP A 32 6.40 -12.56 3.78
CA ASP A 32 6.93 -13.07 2.53
C ASP A 32 8.45 -13.13 2.52
N ALA A 33 9.11 -12.09 3.01
CA ALA A 33 10.58 -12.01 3.10
C ALA A 33 11.20 -13.14 3.95
N THR A 34 10.41 -13.77 4.83
CA THR A 34 10.88 -14.84 5.74
C THR A 34 10.36 -16.23 5.37
N CYS A 35 9.22 -16.31 4.69
CA CYS A 35 8.51 -17.56 4.46
C CYS A 35 8.26 -17.89 2.98
N ASP A 36 8.38 -16.93 2.06
CA ASP A 36 8.12 -17.10 0.62
C ASP A 36 6.71 -17.67 0.36
N ILE A 37 5.69 -16.90 0.77
CA ILE A 37 4.28 -17.36 0.83
C ILE A 37 3.28 -16.42 0.16
N VAL A 38 3.69 -15.23 -0.27
CA VAL A 38 2.81 -14.26 -0.91
C VAL A 38 3.00 -14.36 -2.41
N ALA A 39 1.93 -14.69 -3.13
CA ALA A 39 1.96 -14.73 -4.59
C ALA A 39 1.85 -13.33 -5.20
N ASP A 40 2.39 -13.16 -6.41
CA ASP A 40 2.36 -11.89 -7.16
C ASP A 40 0.98 -11.25 -7.24
N TYR A 41 -0.06 -12.04 -7.52
CA TYR A 41 -1.43 -11.51 -7.63
C TYR A 41 -1.92 -10.93 -6.29
N GLN A 42 -1.40 -11.39 -5.15
CA GLN A 42 -1.78 -10.87 -3.84
C GLN A 42 -1.15 -9.50 -3.58
N TYR A 43 0.10 -9.29 -4.02
CA TYR A 43 0.72 -7.97 -4.03
C TYR A 43 -0.06 -7.00 -4.93
N GLU A 44 -0.38 -7.43 -6.15
CA GLU A 44 -1.17 -6.66 -7.12
C GLU A 44 -2.54 -6.26 -6.54
N GLU A 45 -3.26 -7.20 -5.92
CA GLU A 45 -4.55 -6.89 -5.31
C GLU A 45 -4.42 -5.94 -4.10
N VAL A 46 -3.34 -6.04 -3.32
CA VAL A 46 -3.08 -5.15 -2.18
C VAL A 46 -2.75 -3.74 -2.65
N ALA A 47 -1.89 -3.58 -3.65
CA ALA A 47 -1.59 -2.29 -4.26
C ALA A 47 -2.89 -1.61 -4.71
N ASN A 48 -3.66 -2.31 -5.55
CA ASN A 48 -4.86 -1.76 -6.17
C ASN A 48 -5.97 -1.44 -5.16
N LYS A 49 -6.28 -2.35 -4.23
CA LYS A 49 -7.46 -2.18 -3.35
C LYS A 49 -7.17 -1.46 -2.05
N LEU A 50 -5.91 -1.38 -1.62
CA LEU A 50 -5.56 -0.77 -0.34
C LEU A 50 -4.89 0.58 -0.49
N LEU A 51 -4.13 0.81 -1.57
CA LEU A 51 -3.36 2.04 -1.75
C LEU A 51 -3.79 2.87 -2.97
N LEU A 52 -4.07 2.25 -4.12
CA LEU A 52 -4.35 2.96 -5.37
C LEU A 52 -5.83 3.24 -5.63
N ASP A 53 -6.73 2.54 -4.95
CA ASP A 53 -8.16 2.83 -5.03
C ASP A 53 -8.44 4.31 -4.70
N PRO A 54 -9.23 5.04 -5.51
CA PRO A 54 -9.45 6.47 -5.32
C PRO A 54 -10.01 6.85 -3.94
N GLU A 55 -10.84 6.00 -3.32
CA GLU A 55 -11.38 6.24 -1.98
C GLU A 55 -10.27 6.13 -0.94
N GLN A 56 -9.37 5.14 -1.10
CA GLN A 56 -8.22 4.95 -0.21
C GLN A 56 -7.20 6.08 -0.37
N GLN A 57 -6.83 6.44 -1.60
CA GLN A 57 -5.95 7.58 -1.89
C GLN A 57 -6.44 8.85 -1.17
N LYS A 58 -7.72 9.18 -1.33
CA LYS A 58 -8.33 10.32 -0.65
C LYS A 58 -8.24 10.20 0.87
N PHE A 59 -8.63 9.04 1.41
CA PHE A 59 -8.64 8.79 2.85
C PHE A 59 -7.24 8.96 3.46
N PHE A 60 -6.23 8.33 2.86
CA PHE A 60 -4.86 8.43 3.32
C PHE A 60 -4.31 9.85 3.22
N ARG A 61 -4.52 10.54 2.10
CA ARG A 61 -4.02 11.93 1.95
C ARG A 61 -4.62 12.88 2.98
N GLU A 62 -5.89 12.68 3.33
CA GLU A 62 -6.56 13.50 4.35
C GLU A 62 -6.08 13.17 5.77
N HIS A 63 -5.84 11.90 6.08
CA HIS A 63 -5.64 11.47 7.47
C HIS A 63 -4.20 11.11 7.83
N ASN A 64 -3.42 10.54 6.91
CA ASN A 64 -2.04 10.13 7.12
C ASN A 64 -1.29 9.90 5.79
N PRO A 65 -0.89 10.96 5.06
CA PRO A 65 -0.20 10.84 3.77
C PRO A 65 1.14 10.11 3.90
N LEU A 66 1.83 10.24 5.03
CA LEU A 66 3.08 9.52 5.28
C LEU A 66 2.89 8.01 5.29
N ALA A 67 1.81 7.51 5.88
CA ALA A 67 1.52 6.07 5.88
C ALA A 67 1.25 5.54 4.46
N LEU A 68 0.64 6.33 3.58
CA LEU A 68 0.46 5.97 2.17
C LEU A 68 1.79 5.94 1.42
N ARG A 69 2.63 6.94 1.62
CA ARG A 69 3.98 6.96 1.03
C ARG A 69 4.78 5.73 1.47
N ASP A 70 4.84 5.46 2.77
CA ASP A 70 5.64 4.37 3.33
C ASP A 70 5.13 3.00 2.87
N ALA A 71 3.81 2.80 2.84
CA ALA A 71 3.22 1.57 2.30
C ALA A 71 3.48 1.40 0.80
N SER A 72 3.44 2.49 0.02
CA SER A 72 3.73 2.46 -1.42
C SER A 72 5.20 2.12 -1.68
N GLN A 73 6.12 2.73 -0.93
CA GLN A 73 7.56 2.40 -0.96
C GLN A 73 7.80 0.93 -0.60
N ARG A 74 7.05 0.38 0.36
CA ARG A 74 7.20 -1.03 0.74
C ARG A 74 6.82 -1.98 -0.40
N LEU A 75 5.76 -1.68 -1.15
CA LEU A 75 5.37 -2.49 -2.31
C LEU A 75 6.39 -2.38 -3.45
N LEU A 76 6.95 -1.20 -3.69
CA LEU A 76 8.04 -1.01 -4.64
C LEU A 76 9.29 -1.81 -4.22
N GLU A 77 9.63 -1.81 -2.93
CA GLU A 77 10.72 -2.61 -2.36
C GLU A 77 10.49 -4.13 -2.58
N ALA A 78 9.24 -4.62 -2.50
CA ALA A 78 8.92 -6.02 -2.78
C ALA A 78 9.25 -6.39 -4.24
N ASN A 79 8.95 -5.51 -5.19
CA ASN A 79 9.31 -5.70 -6.60
C ASN A 79 10.83 -5.65 -6.82
N GLU A 80 11.52 -4.68 -6.22
CA GLU A 80 13.00 -4.59 -6.27
C GLU A 80 13.69 -5.84 -5.72
N ARG A 81 13.11 -6.45 -4.67
CA ARG A 81 13.61 -7.69 -4.06
C ARG A 81 13.18 -8.97 -4.76
N GLN A 82 12.48 -8.87 -5.89
CA GLN A 82 11.98 -10.02 -6.67
C GLN A 82 10.98 -10.89 -5.87
N MET A 83 10.32 -10.31 -4.87
CA MET A 83 9.23 -10.92 -4.11
C MET A 83 7.90 -10.75 -4.86
N TRP A 84 7.77 -9.64 -5.60
CA TRP A 84 6.67 -9.39 -6.52
C TRP A 84 7.23 -9.26 -7.94
N GLN A 85 7.21 -10.33 -8.74
CA GLN A 85 7.95 -10.41 -10.01
C GLN A 85 7.10 -10.05 -11.24
N ASN A 86 5.82 -10.39 -11.21
CA ASN A 86 4.89 -10.14 -12.32
C ASN A 86 3.95 -8.94 -12.02
N ALA A 87 4.49 -7.87 -11.45
CA ALA A 87 3.76 -6.63 -11.23
C ALA A 87 3.36 -5.98 -12.56
N ASP A 88 2.16 -5.42 -12.64
CA ASP A 88 1.79 -4.55 -13.75
C ASP A 88 2.66 -3.27 -13.72
N SER A 89 3.22 -2.90 -14.87
CA SER A 89 3.96 -1.65 -15.02
C SER A 89 3.12 -0.44 -14.65
N GLU A 90 1.83 -0.44 -14.97
CA GLU A 90 0.93 0.68 -14.63
C GLU A 90 0.77 0.80 -13.10
N THR A 91 0.73 -0.33 -12.39
CA THR A 91 0.64 -0.35 -10.93
C THR A 91 1.93 0.17 -10.28
N LEU A 92 3.10 -0.24 -10.78
CA LEU A 92 4.38 0.26 -10.29
C LEU A 92 4.52 1.78 -10.53
N GLU A 93 4.19 2.25 -11.73
CA GLU A 93 4.19 3.69 -12.07
C GLU A 93 3.25 4.49 -11.17
N ALA A 94 2.06 3.96 -10.87
CA ALA A 94 1.09 4.61 -9.99
C ALA A 94 1.59 4.69 -8.52
N LEU A 95 2.27 3.66 -8.03
CA LEU A 95 2.91 3.66 -6.70
C LEU A 95 4.06 4.67 -6.64
N GLU A 96 4.91 4.73 -7.68
CA GLU A 96 5.98 5.73 -7.79
C GLU A 96 5.44 7.15 -7.84
N SER A 97 4.40 7.41 -8.65
CA SER A 97 3.72 8.70 -8.71
C SER A 97 3.16 9.11 -7.35
N THR A 98 2.52 8.17 -6.64
CA THR A 98 2.00 8.41 -5.28
C THR A 98 3.12 8.88 -4.33
N VAL A 99 4.28 8.22 -4.37
CA VAL A 99 5.44 8.59 -3.53
C VAL A 99 5.96 9.99 -3.89
N LEU A 100 6.10 10.29 -5.18
CA LEU A 100 6.60 11.58 -5.67
C LEU A 100 5.65 12.74 -5.34
N GLU A 101 4.35 12.54 -5.52
CA GLU A 101 3.33 13.55 -5.21
C GLU A 101 3.33 13.89 -3.72
N ILE A 102 3.33 12.89 -2.84
CA ILE A 102 3.36 13.12 -1.39
C ILE A 102 4.66 13.81 -0.98
N HIS A 103 5.79 13.48 -1.62
CA HIS A 103 7.04 14.17 -1.36
C HIS A 103 6.96 15.66 -1.77
N GLY A 104 6.42 15.96 -2.95
CA GLY A 104 6.26 17.33 -3.44
C GLY A 104 5.22 18.16 -2.66
N GLU A 105 4.22 17.54 -2.04
CA GLU A 105 3.27 18.21 -1.14
C GLU A 105 3.90 18.61 0.21
N MET A 106 5.02 17.99 0.58
CA MET A 106 5.69 18.20 1.87
C MET A 106 6.84 19.23 1.83
N GLU A 107 7.32 19.59 0.64
CA GLU A 107 8.33 20.64 0.43
C GLU A 107 7.69 22.04 0.35
#